data_AF-A0A956NR10-F1
#
_entry.id   AF-A0A956NR10-F1
#
_cell.length_a   1.000
_cell.length_b   1.000
_cell.length_c   1.000
_cell.angle_alpha   90.00
_cell.angle_beta   90.00
_cell.angle_gamma   90.00
#
_symmetry.space_group_name_H-M   'P 1'
#
loop_
_entity.id
_entity.type
_entity.pdbx_description
1 polymer ?
#
loop_
_entity_poly.entity_id
_entity_poly.type
_entity_poly.pdbx_seq_one_letter_code
_entity_poly.pdbx_strand_id
1 'polypeptide(L)'
;MPATFLRTALALLAGAVATPPLVAQDAAPWRLSYFPYLTASPNDGVMGVARAIWFQQAGWGERVTLDKYVAVEAGYSTRDAWMASITAGAPRLTDDWRVMARAEVGHEPRFGAFDGGVPGVAQERDRAVAWVDVTRRLNGPLHLAVRPALRRQTLGLDVGDVSL
;
A
#
# COMPACT_ATOMS: atom_id res chain seq x y z
N MET A 1 -10.29 36.57 -2.35
CA MET A 1 -9.59 36.08 -1.14
C MET A 1 -8.78 34.82 -1.48
N PRO A 2 -7.47 34.91 -1.80
CA PRO A 2 -6.64 33.69 -1.90
C PRO A 2 -5.15 33.94 -1.59
N ALA A 3 -4.76 34.36 -0.38
CA ALA A 3 -3.34 34.57 -0.04
C ALA A 3 -2.89 33.85 1.24
N THR A 4 -3.83 33.37 2.05
CA THR A 4 -3.53 32.83 3.38
C THR A 4 -3.17 31.34 3.33
N PHE A 5 -3.81 30.55 2.44
CA PHE A 5 -3.56 29.09 2.36
C PHE A 5 -2.16 28.73 1.84
N LEU A 6 -1.61 29.52 0.91
CA LEU A 6 -0.30 29.24 0.33
C LEU A 6 0.85 29.50 1.32
N ARG A 7 0.66 30.44 2.26
CA ARG A 7 1.65 30.77 3.30
C ARG A 7 1.75 29.70 4.38
N THR A 8 0.63 29.06 4.72
CA THR A 8 0.60 27.98 5.72
C THR A 8 1.24 26.69 5.19
N ALA A 9 1.06 26.39 3.90
CA ALA A 9 1.71 25.25 3.25
C ALA A 9 3.25 25.42 3.17
N LEU A 10 3.74 26.64 2.91
CA LEU A 10 5.19 26.90 2.87
C LEU A 10 5.84 26.90 4.25
N ALA A 11 5.14 27.34 5.30
CA ALA A 11 5.65 27.34 6.68
C ALA A 11 5.81 25.91 7.24
N LEU A 12 4.96 24.97 6.80
CA LEU A 12 5.08 23.54 7.14
C LEU A 12 6.27 22.86 6.45
N LEU A 13 6.64 23.32 5.25
CA LEU A 13 7.83 22.83 4.53
C LEU A 13 9.15 23.42 5.06
N ALA A 14 9.13 24.65 5.59
CA ALA A 14 10.34 25.31 6.10
C ALA A 14 10.76 24.85 7.51
N GLY A 15 9.84 24.28 8.31
CA GLY A 15 10.13 23.77 9.66
C GLY A 15 10.87 22.43 9.72
N ALA A 16 11.12 21.78 8.57
CA ALA A 16 11.70 20.43 8.50
C ALA A 16 13.24 20.40 8.45
N VAL A 17 13.93 21.55 8.54
CA VAL A 17 15.40 21.62 8.59
C VAL A 17 15.86 21.91 10.03
N ALA A 18 15.40 21.10 10.98
CA ALA A 18 16.05 20.98 12.27
C ALA A 18 17.07 19.84 12.15
N THR A 19 18.35 20.17 12.02
CA THR A 19 19.46 19.22 12.11
C THR A 19 19.42 18.60 13.52
N PRO A 20 19.15 17.30 13.69
CA PRO A 20 19.14 16.70 15.00
C PRO A 20 20.57 16.68 15.58
N PRO A 21 20.74 16.84 16.90
CA PRO A 21 22.04 16.75 17.55
C PRO A 21 22.67 15.37 17.34
N LEU A 22 23.99 15.34 17.18
CA LEU A 22 24.85 14.18 16.86
C LEU A 22 24.75 12.97 17.82
N VAL A 23 23.92 13.03 18.86
CA VAL A 23 23.78 12.01 19.92
C VAL A 23 22.70 10.96 19.63
N ALA A 24 22.04 11.02 18.46
CA ALA A 24 20.95 10.12 18.06
C ALA A 24 21.32 9.20 16.86
N GLN A 25 22.55 8.69 16.81
CA GLN A 25 23.03 7.85 15.70
C GLN A 25 22.62 6.36 15.80
N ASP A 26 21.89 5.94 16.83
CA ASP A 26 21.50 4.53 16.99
C ASP A 26 20.35 4.08 16.07
N ALA A 27 19.57 5.02 15.52
CA ALA A 27 18.49 4.70 14.59
C ALA A 27 18.87 5.10 13.17
N ALA A 28 18.76 4.17 12.22
CA ALA A 28 18.95 4.48 10.81
C ALA A 28 18.00 5.63 10.39
N PRO A 29 18.49 6.63 9.63
CA PRO A 29 17.66 7.74 9.20
C PRO A 29 16.53 7.23 8.31
N TRP A 30 15.38 7.90 8.38
CA TRP A 30 14.31 7.66 7.42
C TRP A 30 14.76 8.07 6.01
N ARG A 31 14.46 7.22 5.03
CA ARG A 31 14.78 7.40 3.62
C ARG A 31 13.51 7.30 2.80
N LEU A 32 13.43 8.08 1.74
CA LEU A 32 12.35 8.02 0.75
C LEU A 32 12.91 7.40 -0.53
N SER A 33 12.23 6.38 -1.05
CA SER A 33 12.48 5.85 -2.39
C SER A 33 11.19 5.94 -3.20
N TYR A 34 11.32 6.32 -4.46
CA TYR A 34 10.22 6.40 -5.40
C TYR A 34 10.59 5.63 -6.65
N PHE A 35 9.70 4.75 -7.10
CA PHE A 35 9.92 3.92 -8.28
C PHE A 35 8.63 3.80 -9.08
N PRO A 36 8.53 4.46 -10.24
CA PRO A 36 7.45 4.23 -11.18
C PRO A 36 7.74 2.98 -12.01
N TYR A 37 6.70 2.25 -12.39
CA TYR A 37 6.81 1.11 -13.29
C TYR A 37 5.51 0.91 -14.09
N LEU A 38 5.61 0.11 -15.14
CA LEU A 38 4.48 -0.31 -15.94
C LEU A 38 4.18 -1.78 -15.66
N THR A 39 2.90 -2.12 -15.64
CA THR A 39 2.43 -3.51 -15.66
C THR A 39 1.45 -3.69 -16.81
N ALA A 40 1.22 -4.92 -17.24
CA ALA A 40 0.22 -5.21 -18.26
C ALA A 40 -0.52 -6.51 -17.94
N SER A 41 -1.85 -6.48 -18.05
CA SER A 41 -2.69 -7.67 -17.88
C SER A 41 -3.78 -7.74 -18.97
N PRO A 42 -4.28 -8.93 -19.34
CA PRO A 42 -5.42 -9.06 -20.24
C PRO A 42 -6.71 -8.45 -19.69
N ASN A 43 -6.87 -8.27 -18.38
CA ASN A 43 -8.05 -7.65 -17.79
C ASN A 43 -7.94 -6.11 -17.86
N ASP A 44 -6.77 -5.56 -17.51
CA ASP A 44 -6.60 -4.12 -17.22
C ASP A 44 -5.88 -3.37 -18.35
N GLY A 45 -5.25 -4.07 -19.30
CA GLY A 45 -4.39 -3.46 -20.30
C GLY A 45 -3.06 -2.99 -19.70
N VAL A 46 -2.47 -1.93 -20.23
CA VAL A 46 -1.22 -1.35 -19.68
C VAL A 46 -1.57 -0.42 -18.53
N MET A 47 -0.94 -0.64 -17.36
CA MET A 47 -1.12 0.18 -16.17
C MET A 47 0.18 0.87 -15.78
N GLY A 48 0.12 2.20 -15.65
CA GLY A 48 1.17 2.99 -15.04
C GLY A 48 0.99 3.00 -13.53
N VAL A 49 2.04 2.63 -12.81
CA VAL A 49 2.05 2.55 -11.34
C VAL A 49 3.15 3.43 -10.78
N ALA A 50 2.80 4.20 -9.75
CA ALA A 50 3.71 5.01 -8.96
C ALA A 50 3.78 4.44 -7.55
N ARG A 51 5.00 4.16 -7.07
CA ARG A 51 5.24 3.70 -5.71
C ARG A 51 6.19 4.62 -4.98
N ALA A 52 5.82 5.01 -3.77
CA ALA A 52 6.69 5.70 -2.82
C ALA A 52 6.83 4.86 -1.55
N ILE A 53 8.04 4.73 -1.02
CA ILE A 53 8.30 4.08 0.26
C ILE A 53 9.17 4.97 1.14
N TRP A 54 8.64 5.32 2.31
CA TRP A 54 9.35 5.98 3.39
C TRP A 54 9.76 4.91 4.40
N PHE A 55 11.05 4.73 4.67
CA PHE A 55 11.54 3.59 5.46
C PHE A 55 12.81 3.87 6.26
N GLN A 56 13.05 3.07 7.29
CA GLN A 56 14.32 2.95 8.01
C GLN A 56 14.96 1.60 7.69
N GLN A 57 16.25 1.61 7.36
CA GLN A 57 17.00 0.35 7.15
C GLN A 57 17.24 -0.34 8.49
N ALA A 58 17.18 -1.66 8.49
CA ALA A 58 17.62 -2.45 9.64
C ALA A 58 19.16 -2.46 9.72
N GLY A 59 19.69 -2.76 10.91
CA GLY A 59 21.13 -2.95 11.10
C GLY A 59 21.67 -4.13 10.28
N TRP A 60 22.97 -4.10 9.96
CA TRP A 60 23.61 -5.09 9.08
C TRP A 60 23.50 -6.56 9.55
N GLY A 61 23.40 -6.80 10.87
CA GLY A 61 23.26 -8.14 11.45
C GLY A 61 21.81 -8.62 11.63
N GLU A 62 20.83 -7.82 11.20
CA GLU A 62 19.43 -8.09 11.45
C GLU A 62 18.83 -9.09 10.46
N ARG A 63 17.83 -9.85 10.92
CA ARG A 63 17.12 -10.83 10.08
C ARG A 63 16.05 -10.21 9.17
N VAL A 64 15.88 -8.90 9.23
CA VAL A 64 14.93 -8.12 8.43
C VAL A 64 15.69 -7.05 7.66
N THR A 65 15.18 -6.66 6.50
CA THR A 65 15.82 -5.63 5.66
C THR A 65 15.44 -4.21 6.08
N LEU A 66 14.21 -4.02 6.56
CA LEU A 66 13.66 -2.74 6.99
C LEU A 66 13.23 -2.83 8.46
N ASP A 67 13.60 -1.82 9.24
CA ASP A 67 13.16 -1.69 10.63
C ASP A 67 11.70 -1.21 10.68
N LYS A 68 11.40 -0.14 9.94
CA LYS A 68 10.07 0.45 9.80
C LYS A 68 9.86 0.97 8.40
N TYR A 69 8.63 0.92 7.91
CA TYR A 69 8.31 1.50 6.62
C TYR A 69 6.82 1.84 6.48
N VAL A 70 6.56 2.79 5.58
CA VAL A 70 5.26 3.10 5.01
C VAL A 70 5.44 3.20 3.50
N ALA A 71 4.72 2.36 2.75
CA ALA A 71 4.71 2.34 1.31
C ALA A 71 3.31 2.72 0.81
N VAL A 72 3.25 3.59 -0.20
CA VAL A 72 2.04 3.96 -0.92
C VAL A 72 2.26 3.58 -2.38
N GLU A 73 1.26 2.97 -2.98
CA GLU A 73 1.27 2.53 -4.37
C GLU A 73 -0.07 2.88 -5.00
N ALA A 74 -0.06 3.50 -6.17
CA ALA A 74 -1.27 3.80 -6.92
C ALA A 74 -1.02 3.67 -8.42
N GLY A 75 -2.04 3.27 -9.17
CA GLY A 75 -1.93 3.08 -10.61
C GLY A 75 -3.24 3.24 -11.34
N TYR A 76 -3.13 3.57 -12.62
CA TYR A 76 -4.25 3.70 -13.55
C TYR A 76 -3.89 3.06 -14.88
N SER A 77 -4.87 2.40 -15.50
CA SER A 77 -4.68 1.62 -16.71
C SER A 77 -5.32 2.21 -17.95
N THR A 78 -4.93 1.68 -19.11
CA THR A 78 -5.55 2.02 -20.41
C THR A 78 -6.98 1.51 -20.56
N ARG A 79 -7.51 0.74 -19.60
CA ARG A 79 -8.87 0.20 -19.63
C ARG A 79 -9.65 0.56 -18.37
N ASP A 80 -9.40 1.73 -17.82
CA ASP A 80 -10.11 2.30 -16.66
C ASP A 80 -10.01 1.51 -15.34
N ALA A 81 -9.22 0.44 -15.28
CA ALA A 81 -8.82 -0.17 -14.02
C ALA A 81 -7.90 0.77 -13.24
N TRP A 82 -8.10 0.85 -11.93
CA TRP A 82 -7.26 1.64 -11.04
C TRP A 82 -7.06 0.94 -9.71
N MET A 83 -5.96 1.25 -9.04
CA MET A 83 -5.69 0.78 -7.68
C MET A 83 -4.98 1.84 -6.85
N ALA A 84 -5.20 1.77 -5.54
CA ALA A 84 -4.41 2.48 -4.55
C ALA A 84 -4.24 1.60 -3.32
N SER A 85 -3.03 1.55 -2.78
CA SER A 85 -2.74 0.82 -1.56
C SER A 85 -1.74 1.56 -0.68
N ILE A 86 -1.86 1.30 0.61
CA ILE A 86 -0.90 1.71 1.63
C ILE A 86 -0.52 0.47 2.43
N THR A 87 0.78 0.31 2.67
CA THR A 87 1.33 -0.78 3.49
C THR A 87 2.27 -0.16 4.52
N ALA A 88 2.04 -0.43 5.79
CA ALA A 88 2.93 -0.01 6.87
C ALA A 88 3.44 -1.23 7.62
N GLY A 89 4.69 -1.20 8.06
CA GLY A 89 5.29 -2.30 8.79
C GLY A 89 6.30 -1.83 9.82
N ALA A 90 6.28 -2.49 10.97
CA ALA A 90 7.31 -2.44 12.01
C ALA A 90 7.58 -3.89 12.46
N PRO A 91 8.42 -4.64 11.73
CA PRO A 91 8.70 -6.04 12.02
C PRO A 91 9.40 -6.27 13.37
N ARG A 92 9.96 -5.21 13.97
CA ARG A 92 10.55 -5.21 15.32
C ARG A 92 10.05 -4.02 16.12
N LEU A 93 8.72 -3.87 16.24
CA LEU A 93 8.13 -2.80 17.06
C LEU A 93 8.72 -2.81 18.49
N THR A 94 8.90 -4.02 19.03
CA THR A 94 9.75 -4.34 20.18
C THR A 94 10.38 -5.72 19.94
N ASP A 95 11.22 -6.22 20.84
CA ASP A 95 11.90 -7.51 20.66
C ASP A 95 10.95 -8.72 20.50
N ASP A 96 9.72 -8.61 21.02
CA ASP A 96 8.72 -9.67 20.96
C ASP A 96 7.55 -9.37 20.02
N TRP A 97 7.40 -8.14 19.52
CA TRP A 97 6.22 -7.72 18.78
C TRP A 97 6.55 -7.30 17.35
N ARG A 98 5.72 -7.79 16.43
CA ARG A 98 5.76 -7.44 15.01
C ARG A 98 4.39 -6.97 14.57
N VAL A 99 4.36 -5.89 13.81
CA VAL A 99 3.11 -5.35 13.26
C VAL A 99 3.29 -5.06 11.77
N MET A 100 2.30 -5.46 10.98
CA MET A 100 2.17 -5.07 9.58
C MET A 100 0.72 -4.75 9.29
N ALA A 101 0.46 -3.68 8.56
CA ALA A 101 -0.88 -3.29 8.14
C ALA A 101 -0.88 -3.00 6.65
N ARG A 102 -2.00 -3.30 5.99
CA ARG A 102 -2.24 -2.94 4.60
C ARG A 102 -3.68 -2.53 4.40
N ALA A 103 -3.89 -1.49 3.61
CA ALA A 103 -5.17 -1.16 3.04
C ALA A 103 -5.02 -1.01 1.52
N GLU A 104 -6.01 -1.48 0.77
CA GLU A 104 -6.02 -1.51 -0.68
C GLU A 104 -7.44 -1.26 -1.16
N VAL A 105 -7.58 -0.38 -2.14
CA VAL A 105 -8.80 -0.13 -2.87
C VAL A 105 -8.50 -0.19 -4.35
N GLY A 106 -9.46 -0.62 -5.15
CA GLY A 106 -9.28 -0.68 -6.59
C GLY A 106 -10.55 -1.05 -7.31
N HIS A 107 -10.48 -0.84 -8.61
CA HIS A 107 -11.54 -1.06 -9.56
C HIS A 107 -10.99 -1.85 -10.74
N GLU A 108 -11.71 -2.89 -11.13
CA GLU A 108 -11.38 -3.79 -12.23
C GLU A 108 -12.62 -3.94 -13.14
N PRO A 109 -12.66 -3.30 -14.31
CA PRO A 109 -13.84 -3.26 -15.17
C PRO A 109 -14.05 -4.55 -15.97
N ARG A 110 -13.04 -5.43 -16.02
CA ARG A 110 -13.08 -6.68 -16.79
C ARG A 110 -12.72 -7.88 -15.91
N PHE A 111 -13.13 -7.85 -14.65
CA PHE A 111 -12.87 -8.94 -13.73
C PHE A 111 -13.48 -10.25 -14.23
N GLY A 112 -12.70 -11.34 -14.17
CA GLY A 112 -13.15 -12.68 -14.53
C GLY A 112 -13.31 -12.96 -16.03
N ALA A 113 -13.12 -11.95 -16.89
CA ALA A 113 -13.25 -12.10 -18.35
C ALA A 113 -12.25 -13.11 -18.95
N PHE A 114 -11.09 -13.26 -18.31
CA PHE A 114 -10.01 -14.15 -18.75
C PHE A 114 -9.55 -15.17 -17.68
N ASP A 115 -10.12 -15.13 -16.46
CA ASP A 115 -9.66 -15.89 -15.28
C ASP A 115 -10.73 -16.84 -14.70
N GLY A 116 -11.41 -17.62 -15.55
CA GLY A 116 -12.33 -18.68 -15.11
C GLY A 116 -13.72 -18.22 -14.65
N GLY A 117 -14.10 -16.97 -14.93
CA GLY A 117 -15.50 -16.50 -14.88
C GLY A 117 -16.32 -17.07 -16.06
N VAL A 118 -17.57 -16.61 -16.21
CA VAL A 118 -18.36 -16.96 -17.40
C VAL A 118 -17.64 -16.39 -18.63
N PRO A 119 -17.13 -17.24 -19.56
CA PRO A 119 -16.35 -16.76 -20.70
C PRO A 119 -17.13 -15.75 -21.51
N GLY A 120 -16.53 -14.58 -21.78
CA GLY A 120 -17.16 -13.52 -22.57
C GLY A 120 -18.02 -12.54 -21.78
N VAL A 121 -18.23 -12.73 -20.47
CA VAL A 121 -18.94 -11.76 -19.62
C VAL A 121 -17.92 -11.02 -18.77
N ALA A 122 -17.67 -9.75 -19.10
CA ALA A 122 -16.89 -8.86 -18.25
C ALA A 122 -17.71 -8.48 -17.03
N GLN A 123 -17.11 -8.57 -15.84
CA GLN A 123 -17.70 -8.07 -14.61
C GLN A 123 -16.92 -6.86 -14.13
N GLU A 124 -17.65 -5.85 -13.69
CA GLU A 124 -17.07 -4.71 -13.01
C GLU A 124 -16.88 -5.07 -11.53
N ARG A 125 -15.68 -4.83 -11.00
CA ARG A 125 -15.37 -5.16 -9.60
C ARG A 125 -14.74 -3.98 -8.90
N ASP A 126 -15.43 -3.47 -7.90
CA ASP A 126 -14.82 -2.62 -6.88
C ASP A 126 -14.42 -3.47 -5.67
N ARG A 127 -13.18 -3.30 -5.23
CA ARG A 127 -12.63 -4.04 -4.08
C ARG A 127 -12.01 -3.07 -3.09
N ALA A 128 -12.31 -3.28 -1.81
CA ALA A 128 -11.62 -2.66 -0.69
C ALA A 128 -11.21 -3.75 0.30
N VAL A 129 -9.92 -3.80 0.66
CA VAL A 129 -9.39 -4.72 1.65
C VAL A 129 -8.51 -3.96 2.62
N ALA A 130 -8.70 -4.19 3.91
CA ALA A 130 -7.81 -3.72 4.95
C ALA A 130 -7.51 -4.86 5.92
N TRP A 131 -6.27 -4.99 6.36
CA TRP A 131 -5.90 -5.95 7.38
C TRP A 131 -4.74 -5.43 8.23
N VAL A 132 -4.67 -5.95 9.44
CA VAL A 132 -3.55 -5.74 10.36
C VAL A 132 -3.11 -7.11 10.82
N ASP A 133 -1.82 -7.38 10.75
CA ASP A 133 -1.17 -8.57 11.27
C ASP A 133 -0.35 -8.15 12.49
N VAL A 134 -0.65 -8.75 13.64
CA VAL A 134 0.06 -8.55 14.88
C VAL A 134 0.60 -9.90 15.33
N THR A 135 1.93 -10.00 15.43
CA THR A 135 2.60 -11.20 15.92
C THR A 135 3.33 -10.90 17.22
N ARG A 136 3.14 -11.77 18.23
CA ARG A 136 3.84 -11.72 19.52
C ARG A 136 4.62 -13.01 19.76
N ARG A 137 5.88 -12.92 20.17
CA ARG A 137 6.65 -14.03 20.75
C ARG A 137 6.18 -14.30 22.17
N LEU A 138 5.82 -15.55 22.48
CA LEU A 138 5.32 -15.94 23.80
C LEU A 138 6.46 -16.49 24.67
N ASN A 139 7.15 -17.53 24.20
CA ASN A 139 8.29 -18.13 24.87
C ASN A 139 9.15 -18.91 23.87
N GLY A 140 10.47 -18.71 23.90
CA GLY A 140 11.40 -19.36 22.97
C GLY A 140 10.98 -19.17 21.50
N PRO A 141 10.81 -20.25 20.71
CA PRO A 141 10.38 -20.17 19.32
C PRO A 141 8.86 -20.03 19.14
N LEU A 142 8.05 -20.05 20.21
CA LEU A 142 6.59 -19.99 20.12
C LEU A 142 6.11 -18.56 19.84
N HIS A 143 5.30 -18.41 18.79
CA HIS A 143 4.70 -17.14 18.40
C HIS A 143 3.18 -17.27 18.23
N LEU A 144 2.46 -16.21 18.58
CA LEU A 144 1.03 -16.04 18.30
C LEU A 144 0.87 -14.93 17.26
N ALA A 145 0.17 -15.22 16.17
CA ALA A 145 -0.17 -14.24 15.14
C ALA A 145 -1.68 -14.07 15.07
N VAL A 146 -2.14 -12.83 15.02
CA VAL A 146 -3.55 -12.47 14.90
C VAL A 146 -3.70 -11.50 13.74
N ARG A 147 -4.63 -11.81 12.82
CA ARG A 147 -4.84 -11.01 11.62
C ARG A 147 -6.31 -10.67 11.39
N PRO A 148 -6.86 -9.62 12.02
CA PRO A 148 -8.13 -9.06 11.60
C PRO A 148 -8.06 -8.54 10.16
N ALA A 149 -9.10 -8.84 9.38
CA ALA A 149 -9.23 -8.36 8.01
C ALA A 149 -10.66 -7.91 7.74
N LEU A 150 -10.80 -6.79 7.04
CA LEU A 150 -12.03 -6.30 6.46
C LEU A 150 -11.89 -6.43 4.94
N ARG A 151 -12.92 -7.01 4.31
CA ARG A 151 -13.03 -7.10 2.86
C ARG A 151 -14.42 -6.68 2.45
N ARG A 152 -14.48 -5.71 1.54
CA ARG A 152 -15.69 -5.33 0.81
C ARG A 152 -15.42 -5.53 -0.67
N GLN A 153 -16.37 -6.17 -1.35
CA GLN A 153 -16.31 -6.36 -2.78
C GLN A 153 -17.71 -6.14 -3.34
N THR A 154 -17.80 -5.33 -4.39
CA THR A 154 -19.01 -5.15 -5.19
C THR A 154 -18.72 -5.73 -6.57
N LEU A 155 -19.67 -6.47 -7.11
CA LEU A 155 -19.62 -7.01 -8.46
C LEU A 155 -20.80 -6.43 -9.24
N GLY A 156 -20.50 -5.64 -10.27
CA GLY A 156 -21.44 -5.22 -11.29
C GLY A 156 -21.41 -6.20 -12.45
N LEU A 157 -22.58 -6.55 -12.98
CA LEU A 157 -22.68 -7.23 -14.26
C LEU A 157 -22.90 -6.17 -15.33
N ASP A 158 -21.98 -6.07 -16.26
CA ASP A 158 -22.25 -5.36 -17.51
C ASP A 158 -23.09 -6.30 -18.40
N VAL A 159 -24.38 -6.34 -18.12
CA VAL A 159 -25.35 -6.95 -19.03
C VAL A 159 -25.59 -5.91 -20.10
N GLY A 160 -24.70 -5.86 -21.10
CA GLY A 160 -24.88 -4.99 -22.26
C GLY A 160 -26.32 -5.11 -22.76
N ASP A 161 -26.95 -3.98 -23.05
CA ASP A 161 -28.34 -3.88 -23.50
C ASP A 161 -28.64 -4.97 -24.54
N VAL A 162 -29.32 -6.03 -24.12
CA VAL A 162 -29.94 -6.97 -25.05
C VAL A 162 -31.25 -6.31 -25.45
N SER A 163 -31.17 -5.37 -26.38
CA SER A 163 -32.35 -4.95 -27.13
C SER A 163 -32.78 -6.15 -28.00
N LEU A 164 -33.82 -6.84 -27.55
CA LEU A 164 -34.60 -7.78 -28.38
C LEU A 164 -35.40 -7.03 -29.44
#